data_AF-A0A5Q0EH85-F1
#
_entry.id   AF-A0A5Q0EH85-F1
#
_cell.length_a   1.000
_cell.length_b   1.000
_cell.length_c   1.000
_cell.angle_alpha   90.00
_cell.angle_beta   90.00
_cell.angle_gamma   90.00
#
_symmetry.space_group_name_H-M   'P 1'
#
loop_
_entity.id
_entity.type
_entity.pdbx_description
1 polymer ?
#
loop_
_entity_poly.entity_id
_entity_poly.type
_entity_poly.pdbx_seq_one_letter_code
_entity_poly.pdbx_strand_id
1 'polypeptide(L)'
;MALVGLLSGLLLAGCVGNKNPAISERILAFGTLIDVTIVGATKAEAKAAMEQLQGLFTQLHRDWHAWEQGPVQQINARLRAGESLVPSPVVAPLLRLSIPLAEDSDHLFNPAVGDLIDLWGFQGKPGTCDHLPDDKAIKALVAKNPRLSDLSWQGDELSSGNPALRLDFGAVGKGYGVDLAIERLRGLGIEHAMVNAGGDLRAIGNRSGRPWRIGIKHPDGSVLGALEISGDESVFTSGNYERQYRCNGQLYHHIIDPRTGYPARGTDSVTVIHKNAATADAAATALFIAGPERWQEIAQRMGISEVALLDDQGHLYLTPQMERRLKLLNTKVRLSVVSPREGG
;
A
#
# COMPACT_ATOMS: atom_id res chain seq x y z
N MET A 1 -81.01 1.51 14.80
CA MET A 1 -80.05 0.60 15.47
C MET A 1 -79.08 0.16 14.38
N ALA A 2 -78.02 0.93 14.14
CA ALA A 2 -76.72 0.79 14.80
C ALA A 2 -75.96 -0.46 14.33
N LEU A 3 -74.99 -0.29 13.42
CA LEU A 3 -73.60 -0.63 13.73
C LEU A 3 -72.65 0.00 12.68
N VAL A 4 -71.95 1.03 13.12
CA VAL A 4 -70.68 1.52 12.57
C VAL A 4 -69.60 0.52 13.00
N GLY A 5 -68.68 0.14 12.11
CA GLY A 5 -67.65 -0.85 12.44
C GLY A 5 -66.43 -0.86 11.52
N LEU A 6 -65.52 0.09 11.79
CA LEU A 6 -64.06 0.05 11.61
C LEU A 6 -63.46 -0.33 10.24
N LEU A 7 -63.09 0.72 9.48
CA LEU A 7 -61.90 0.69 8.62
C LEU A 7 -60.66 0.44 9.49
N SER A 8 -60.07 -0.75 9.40
CA SER A 8 -58.72 -1.00 9.91
C SER A 8 -57.72 -0.60 8.84
N GLY A 9 -57.17 0.61 8.97
CA GLY A 9 -56.01 1.04 8.20
C GLY A 9 -54.79 0.23 8.62
N LEU A 10 -54.35 -0.69 7.75
CA LEU A 10 -53.00 -1.24 7.86
C LEU A 10 -52.03 -0.09 7.58
N LEU A 11 -51.46 0.45 8.65
CA LEU A 11 -50.22 1.21 8.62
C LEU A 11 -49.16 0.30 8.02
N LEU A 12 -48.87 0.50 6.74
CA LEU A 12 -47.61 0.12 6.12
C LEU A 12 -46.51 0.81 6.92
N ALA A 13 -45.97 0.12 7.93
CA ALA A 13 -44.71 0.46 8.52
C ALA A 13 -43.67 0.39 7.39
N GLY A 14 -43.40 1.56 6.81
CA GLY A 14 -42.39 1.72 5.78
C GLY A 14 -41.12 1.09 6.30
N CYS A 15 -40.57 0.15 5.53
CA CYS A 15 -39.17 -0.22 5.66
C CYS A 15 -38.40 1.09 5.76
N VAL A 16 -37.77 1.32 6.91
CA VAL A 16 -36.79 2.40 7.09
C VAL A 16 -35.62 2.00 6.20
N GLY A 17 -35.76 2.29 4.91
CA GLY A 17 -34.73 2.17 3.92
C GLY A 17 -33.57 3.00 4.43
N ASN A 18 -32.44 2.32 4.62
CA ASN A 18 -31.17 2.84 5.08
C ASN A 18 -30.97 4.30 4.59
N LYS A 19 -31.15 5.27 5.49
CA LYS A 19 -31.43 6.67 5.10
C LYS A 19 -30.28 7.36 4.33
N ASN A 20 -29.09 6.77 4.31
CA ASN A 20 -27.97 7.25 3.51
C ASN A 20 -27.26 6.07 2.79
N PRO A 21 -27.50 5.87 1.48
CA PRO A 21 -26.83 4.83 0.71
C PRO A 21 -25.33 5.14 0.56
N ALA A 22 -24.52 4.09 0.42
CA ALA A 22 -23.12 4.24 0.06
C ALA A 22 -23.01 4.80 -1.37
N ILE A 23 -22.19 5.84 -1.55
CA ILE A 23 -21.86 6.43 -2.85
C ILE A 23 -20.43 6.03 -3.18
N SER A 24 -20.24 5.39 -4.34
CA SER A 24 -18.93 4.92 -4.79
C SER A 24 -18.56 5.54 -6.14
N GLU A 25 -17.33 6.02 -6.25
CA GLU A 25 -16.74 6.51 -7.50
C GLU A 25 -15.31 6.00 -7.67
N ARG A 26 -14.80 6.08 -8.91
CA ARG A 26 -13.48 5.59 -9.30
C ARG A 26 -12.61 6.71 -9.84
N ILE A 27 -11.36 6.74 -9.40
CA ILE A 27 -10.34 7.68 -9.85
C ILE A 27 -9.14 6.87 -10.38
N LEU A 28 -8.61 7.21 -11.56
CA LEU A 28 -7.39 6.57 -12.08
C LEU A 28 -6.16 7.34 -11.57
N ALA A 29 -5.31 6.71 -10.77
CA ALA A 29 -4.05 7.29 -10.29
C ALA A 29 -3.08 6.18 -9.83
N PHE A 30 -1.78 6.49 -9.75
CA PHE A 30 -0.74 5.52 -9.35
C PHE A 30 -0.74 4.22 -10.17
N GLY A 31 -1.16 4.28 -11.44
CA GLY A 31 -1.24 3.11 -12.31
C GLY A 31 -2.36 2.11 -11.96
N THR A 32 -3.31 2.49 -11.11
CA THR A 32 -4.45 1.64 -10.72
C THR A 32 -5.76 2.43 -10.60
N LEU A 33 -6.88 1.71 -10.51
CA LEU A 33 -8.17 2.30 -10.16
C LEU A 33 -8.27 2.43 -8.63
N ILE A 34 -8.59 3.64 -8.19
CA ILE A 34 -8.88 3.96 -6.80
C ILE A 34 -10.40 4.02 -6.64
N ASP A 35 -10.96 3.03 -5.98
CA ASP A 35 -12.36 2.99 -5.57
C ASP A 35 -12.53 3.77 -4.25
N VAL A 36 -13.29 4.86 -4.29
CA VAL A 36 -13.67 5.62 -3.09
C VAL A 36 -15.14 5.36 -2.80
N THR A 37 -15.44 4.95 -1.56
CA THR A 37 -16.81 4.78 -1.09
C THR A 37 -17.06 5.70 0.10
N ILE A 38 -18.12 6.50 0.06
CA ILE A 38 -18.56 7.39 1.13
C ILE A 38 -19.94 6.94 1.61
N VAL A 39 -20.16 6.91 2.93
CA VAL A 39 -21.43 6.54 3.55
C VAL A 39 -21.90 7.69 4.44
N GLY A 40 -23.20 7.96 4.46
CA GLY A 40 -23.76 8.98 5.34
C GLY A 40 -23.81 10.40 4.77
N ALA A 41 -23.22 10.63 3.59
CA ALA A 41 -23.21 11.94 2.93
C ALA A 41 -24.36 12.11 1.93
N THR A 42 -24.80 13.35 1.73
CA THR A 42 -25.65 13.73 0.60
C THR A 42 -24.90 13.58 -0.72
N LYS A 43 -25.64 13.50 -1.84
CA LYS A 43 -25.00 13.45 -3.17
C LYS A 43 -24.11 14.67 -3.47
N ALA A 44 -24.48 15.84 -2.96
CA ALA A 44 -23.72 17.07 -3.17
C ALA A 44 -22.40 17.05 -2.38
N GLU A 45 -22.42 16.64 -1.12
CA GLU A 45 -21.22 16.48 -0.28
C GLU A 45 -20.29 15.41 -0.84
N ALA A 46 -20.83 14.25 -1.23
CA ALA A 46 -20.05 13.18 -1.84
C ALA A 46 -19.37 13.65 -3.13
N LYS A 47 -20.11 14.35 -4.01
CA LYS A 47 -19.55 14.90 -5.26
C LYS A 47 -18.41 15.89 -4.98
N ALA A 48 -18.61 16.84 -4.07
CA ALA A 48 -17.58 17.81 -3.71
C ALA A 48 -16.32 17.14 -3.12
N ALA A 49 -16.51 16.09 -2.31
CA ALA A 49 -15.42 15.29 -1.79
C ALA A 49 -14.66 14.54 -2.90
N MET A 50 -15.37 13.91 -3.85
CA MET A 50 -14.75 13.21 -4.97
C MET A 50 -13.96 14.17 -5.88
N GLU A 51 -14.47 15.37 -6.16
CA GLU A 51 -13.74 16.40 -6.92
C GLU A 51 -12.42 16.79 -6.23
N GLN A 52 -12.42 16.94 -4.89
CA GLN A 52 -11.19 17.22 -4.14
C GLN A 52 -10.21 16.05 -4.15
N LEU A 53 -10.70 14.81 -4.03
CA LEU A 53 -9.86 13.62 -4.10
C LEU A 53 -9.28 13.42 -5.49
N GLN A 54 -10.04 13.69 -6.55
CA GLN A 54 -9.55 13.63 -7.92
C GLN A 54 -8.41 14.63 -8.13
N GLY A 55 -8.57 15.87 -7.67
CA GLY A 55 -7.51 16.89 -7.69
C GLY A 55 -6.26 16.45 -6.92
N LEU A 56 -6.45 15.93 -5.70
CA LEU A 56 -5.37 15.39 -4.86
C LEU A 56 -4.63 14.26 -5.58
N PHE A 57 -5.31 13.20 -6.00
CA PHE A 57 -4.66 12.05 -6.63
C PHE A 57 -3.99 12.39 -7.96
N THR A 58 -4.56 13.31 -8.74
CA THR A 58 -3.92 13.82 -9.96
C THR A 58 -2.61 14.54 -9.64
N GLN A 59 -2.62 15.40 -8.61
CA GLN A 59 -1.41 16.08 -8.17
C GLN A 59 -0.36 15.10 -7.66
N LEU A 60 -0.73 14.17 -6.76
CA LEU A 60 0.21 13.20 -6.19
C LEU A 60 0.79 12.27 -7.27
N HIS A 61 -0.05 11.80 -8.20
CA HIS A 61 0.40 10.93 -9.30
C HIS A 61 1.47 11.60 -10.16
N ARG A 62 1.27 12.87 -10.53
CA ARG A 62 2.26 13.66 -11.28
C ARG A 62 3.49 13.97 -10.42
N ASP A 63 3.28 14.43 -9.19
CA ASP A 63 4.35 15.04 -8.39
C ASP A 63 5.29 13.99 -7.80
N TRP A 64 4.81 12.77 -7.55
CA TRP A 64 5.57 11.65 -7.00
C TRP A 64 6.12 10.67 -8.05
N HIS A 65 5.88 10.90 -9.34
CA HIS A 65 6.35 10.00 -10.38
C HIS A 65 7.87 10.02 -10.52
N ALA A 66 8.52 8.86 -10.41
CA ALA A 66 9.98 8.74 -10.46
C ALA A 66 10.56 8.86 -11.88
N TRP A 67 9.73 8.63 -12.90
CA TRP A 67 10.17 8.41 -14.30
C TRP A 67 9.68 9.48 -15.28
N GLU A 68 8.74 10.32 -14.85
CA GLU A 68 8.15 11.37 -15.69
C GLU A 68 8.68 12.73 -15.23
N GLN A 69 8.52 13.75 -16.07
CA GLN A 69 8.91 15.09 -15.69
C GLN A 69 8.07 15.56 -14.51
N GLY A 70 8.74 15.87 -13.40
CA GLY A 70 8.08 16.29 -12.17
C GLY A 70 9.06 16.52 -11.02
N PRO A 71 8.55 16.94 -9.84
CA PRO A 71 9.34 17.21 -8.65
C PRO A 71 10.29 16.08 -8.24
N VAL A 72 9.85 14.82 -8.24
CA VAL A 72 10.74 13.69 -7.89
C VAL A 72 11.86 13.50 -8.90
N GLN A 73 11.57 13.60 -10.20
CA GLN A 73 12.61 13.53 -11.22
C GLN A 73 13.61 14.68 -11.10
N GLN A 74 13.15 15.90 -10.78
CA GLN A 74 14.01 17.05 -10.53
C GLN A 74 14.92 16.81 -9.32
N ILE A 75 14.36 16.30 -8.21
CA ILE A 75 15.16 15.91 -7.03
C ILE A 75 16.22 14.88 -7.44
N ASN A 76 15.85 13.82 -8.14
CA ASN A 76 16.77 12.79 -8.61
C ASN A 76 17.90 13.35 -9.48
N ALA A 77 17.59 14.27 -10.39
CA ALA A 77 18.59 14.89 -11.27
C ALA A 77 19.59 15.75 -10.48
N ARG A 78 19.11 16.57 -9.55
CA ARG A 78 19.97 17.47 -8.75
C ARG A 78 20.84 16.69 -7.76
N LEU A 79 20.28 15.71 -7.05
CA LEU A 79 21.05 14.87 -6.13
C LEU A 79 22.15 14.09 -6.86
N ARG A 80 21.88 13.57 -8.07
CA ARG A 80 22.88 12.89 -8.90
C ARG A 80 24.01 13.83 -9.34
N ALA A 81 23.72 15.10 -9.57
CA ALA A 81 24.71 16.13 -9.90
C ALA A 81 25.51 16.61 -8.67
N GLY A 82 25.20 16.12 -7.46
CA GLY A 82 25.83 16.58 -6.21
C GLY A 82 25.32 17.95 -5.74
N GLU A 83 24.16 18.39 -6.24
CA GLU A 83 23.57 19.68 -5.91
C GLU A 83 22.56 19.56 -4.75
N SER A 84 22.47 20.61 -3.92
CA SER A 84 21.38 20.76 -2.96
C SER A 84 20.14 21.37 -3.61
N LEU A 85 18.98 21.10 -3.02
CA LEU A 85 17.72 21.76 -3.40
C LEU A 85 16.71 21.75 -2.26
N VAL A 86 15.75 22.66 -2.31
CA VAL A 86 14.56 22.59 -1.45
C VAL A 86 13.51 21.70 -2.12
N PRO A 87 13.15 20.53 -1.55
CA PRO A 87 12.13 19.66 -2.14
C PRO A 87 10.76 20.32 -2.13
N SER A 88 9.93 20.00 -3.14
CA SER A 88 8.54 20.47 -3.19
C SER A 88 7.79 20.14 -1.88
N PRO A 89 6.88 21.01 -1.40
CA PRO A 89 6.04 20.74 -0.23
C PRO A 89 5.22 19.45 -0.33
N VAL A 90 5.00 18.94 -1.54
CA VAL A 90 4.30 17.67 -1.79
C VAL A 90 5.22 16.46 -1.60
N VAL A 91 6.53 16.60 -1.83
CA VAL A 91 7.51 15.50 -1.75
C VAL A 91 8.22 15.46 -0.39
N ALA A 92 8.50 16.62 0.22
CA ALA A 92 9.23 16.69 1.48
C ALA A 92 8.59 15.85 2.62
N PRO A 93 7.26 15.87 2.84
CA PRO A 93 6.63 15.03 3.87
C PRO A 93 6.79 13.54 3.59
N LEU A 94 6.67 13.12 2.33
CA LEU A 94 6.84 11.72 1.92
C LEU A 94 8.28 11.23 2.17
N LEU A 95 9.27 12.08 1.87
CA LEU A 95 10.68 11.78 2.18
C LEU A 95 10.90 11.63 3.68
N ARG A 96 10.43 12.60 4.48
CA ARG A 96 10.58 12.57 5.95
C ARG A 96 9.91 11.36 6.58
N LEU A 97 8.75 10.94 6.05
CA LEU A 97 8.05 9.73 6.46
C LEU A 97 8.80 8.45 6.08
N SER A 98 9.41 8.41 4.89
CA SER A 98 10.03 7.20 4.35
C SER A 98 11.37 6.86 5.00
N ILE A 99 12.13 7.85 5.48
CA ILE A 99 13.44 7.65 6.12
C ILE A 99 13.37 6.67 7.31
N PRO A 100 12.57 6.93 8.37
CA PRO A 100 12.49 6.00 9.51
C PRO A 100 11.94 4.63 9.10
N LEU A 101 10.96 4.57 8.19
CA LEU A 101 10.43 3.29 7.69
C LEU A 101 11.52 2.45 7.01
N ALA A 102 12.45 3.08 6.27
CA ALA A 102 13.57 2.38 5.68
C ALA A 102 14.56 1.87 6.74
N GLU A 103 14.90 2.69 7.74
CA GLU A 103 15.79 2.28 8.85
C GLU A 103 15.21 1.13 9.69
N ASP A 104 13.94 1.26 10.08
CA ASP A 104 13.25 0.26 10.90
C ASP A 104 13.13 -1.07 10.14
N SER A 105 12.99 -1.01 8.81
CA SER A 105 12.93 -2.19 7.94
C SER A 105 14.28 -2.88 7.66
N ASP A 106 15.38 -2.44 8.28
CA ASP A 106 16.74 -2.90 7.93
C ASP A 106 17.06 -2.64 6.43
N HIS A 107 16.55 -1.50 5.93
CA HIS A 107 16.60 -1.08 4.53
C HIS A 107 16.00 -2.07 3.52
N LEU A 108 15.15 -3.00 3.94
CA LEU A 108 14.45 -3.89 3.01
C LEU A 108 13.36 -3.12 2.24
N PHE A 109 12.69 -2.18 2.89
CA PHE A 109 11.99 -1.11 2.19
C PHE A 109 13.00 0.01 1.90
N ASN A 110 13.29 0.25 0.62
CA ASN A 110 14.28 1.25 0.23
C ASN A 110 13.88 2.04 -1.03
N PRO A 111 13.23 3.20 -0.85
CA PRO A 111 12.93 4.11 -1.96
C PRO A 111 14.15 4.70 -2.68
N ALA A 112 15.39 4.52 -2.19
CA ALA A 112 16.60 5.06 -2.81
C ALA A 112 17.17 4.20 -3.96
N VAL A 113 16.58 3.01 -4.21
CA VAL A 113 17.08 2.04 -5.21
C VAL A 113 16.44 2.20 -6.59
N GLY A 114 16.02 3.40 -6.96
CA GLY A 114 15.37 3.67 -8.25
C GLY A 114 16.18 3.19 -9.45
N ASP A 115 17.52 3.25 -9.44
CA ASP A 115 18.32 2.71 -10.55
C ASP A 115 18.22 1.19 -10.68
N LEU A 116 18.01 0.45 -9.58
CA LEU A 116 17.74 -0.99 -9.64
C LEU A 116 16.33 -1.25 -10.20
N ILE A 117 15.32 -0.49 -9.77
CA ILE A 117 13.95 -0.62 -10.30
C ILE A 117 13.94 -0.33 -11.81
N ASP A 118 14.62 0.73 -12.23
CA ASP A 118 14.72 1.12 -13.64
C ASP A 118 15.33 0.02 -14.49
N LEU A 119 16.43 -0.56 -13.99
CA LEU A 119 17.16 -1.64 -14.65
C LEU A 119 16.25 -2.85 -14.93
N TRP A 120 15.34 -3.18 -14.02
CA TRP A 120 14.38 -4.28 -14.20
C TRP A 120 13.15 -3.94 -15.04
N GLY A 121 12.76 -2.67 -15.15
CA GLY A 121 11.81 -2.19 -16.15
C GLY A 121 10.32 -2.50 -15.91
N PHE A 122 9.91 -2.95 -14.72
CA PHE A 122 8.52 -3.33 -14.40
C PHE A 122 7.50 -2.16 -14.43
N GLN A 123 7.97 -0.93 -14.55
CA GLN A 123 7.19 0.31 -14.63
C GLN A 123 6.62 0.60 -16.03
N GLY A 124 7.06 -0.13 -17.06
CA GLY A 124 6.69 0.12 -18.45
C GLY A 124 6.21 -1.12 -19.19
N LYS A 125 6.98 -1.55 -20.20
CA LYS A 125 6.66 -2.74 -20.99
C LYS A 125 6.88 -4.01 -20.14
N PRO A 126 6.06 -5.06 -20.31
CA PRO A 126 6.33 -6.34 -19.68
C PRO A 126 7.76 -6.79 -19.98
N GLY A 127 8.51 -7.15 -18.93
CA GLY A 127 9.83 -7.72 -19.13
C GLY A 127 9.75 -8.94 -20.04
N THR A 128 10.72 -9.08 -20.93
CA THR A 128 10.85 -10.22 -21.82
C THR A 128 12.14 -10.95 -21.48
N CYS A 129 12.22 -12.23 -21.83
CA CYS A 129 13.45 -13.02 -21.64
C CYS A 129 14.69 -12.37 -22.26
N ASP A 130 14.51 -11.64 -23.37
CA ASP A 130 15.60 -11.02 -24.12
C ASP A 130 16.16 -9.77 -23.43
N HIS A 131 15.49 -9.27 -22.39
CA HIS A 131 15.82 -8.03 -21.70
C HIS A 131 16.05 -8.24 -20.19
N LEU A 132 16.48 -9.44 -19.80
CA LEU A 132 16.97 -9.65 -18.43
C LEU A 132 18.21 -8.78 -18.18
N PRO A 133 18.31 -8.09 -17.03
CA PRO A 133 19.49 -7.30 -16.73
C PRO A 133 20.76 -8.13 -16.62
N ASP A 134 21.88 -7.53 -17.03
CA ASP A 134 23.21 -8.13 -16.86
C ASP A 134 23.60 -8.19 -15.38
N ASP A 135 24.04 -9.37 -14.93
CA ASP A 135 24.57 -9.65 -13.59
C ASP A 135 25.60 -8.62 -13.12
N LYS A 136 26.47 -8.17 -14.03
CA LYS A 136 27.51 -7.18 -13.69
C LYS A 136 26.90 -5.81 -13.43
N ALA A 137 25.88 -5.41 -14.19
CA ALA A 137 25.15 -4.16 -13.97
C ALA A 137 24.40 -4.18 -12.63
N ILE A 138 23.73 -5.30 -12.30
CA ILE A 138 23.07 -5.49 -11.00
C ILE A 138 24.09 -5.33 -9.86
N LYS A 139 25.19 -6.10 -9.90
CA LYS A 139 26.22 -6.06 -8.85
C LYS A 139 26.85 -4.68 -8.70
N ALA A 140 27.03 -3.95 -9.80
CA ALA A 140 27.56 -2.58 -9.77
C ALA A 140 26.60 -1.60 -9.09
N LEU A 141 25.28 -1.77 -9.24
CA LEU A 141 24.29 -0.93 -8.54
C LEU A 141 24.18 -1.31 -7.06
N VAL A 142 24.15 -2.60 -6.74
CA VAL A 142 24.11 -3.10 -5.35
C VAL A 142 25.33 -2.63 -4.56
N ALA A 143 26.52 -2.68 -5.16
CA ALA A 143 27.76 -2.25 -4.52
C ALA A 143 27.77 -0.75 -4.14
N LYS A 144 26.94 0.08 -4.79
CA LYS A 144 26.78 1.50 -4.43
C LYS A 144 25.90 1.70 -3.19
N ASN A 145 25.10 0.69 -2.82
CA ASN A 145 24.30 0.62 -1.60
C ASN A 145 23.59 1.95 -1.25
N PRO A 146 22.78 2.53 -2.17
CA PRO A 146 22.07 3.77 -1.89
C PRO A 146 21.00 3.56 -0.82
N ARG A 147 20.92 4.49 0.13
CA ARG A 147 19.98 4.45 1.26
C ARG A 147 19.31 5.79 1.44
N LEU A 148 18.10 5.81 1.98
CA LEU A 148 17.46 7.08 2.35
C LEU A 148 18.23 7.85 3.43
N SER A 149 19.04 7.18 4.27
CA SER A 149 19.95 7.84 5.21
C SER A 149 21.14 8.54 4.57
N ASP A 150 21.38 8.34 3.26
CA ASP A 150 22.36 9.15 2.52
C ASP A 150 21.83 10.57 2.26
N LEU A 151 20.55 10.85 2.55
CA LEU A 151 19.97 12.20 2.48
C LEU A 151 20.32 13.01 3.73
N SER A 152 20.71 14.25 3.53
CA SER A 152 21.01 15.20 4.61
C SER A 152 20.27 16.50 4.42
N TRP A 153 19.72 17.03 5.52
CA TRP A 153 19.00 18.30 5.56
C TRP A 153 19.86 19.39 6.21
N GLN A 154 20.01 20.52 5.53
CA GLN A 154 20.55 21.76 6.11
C GLN A 154 19.48 22.85 5.99
N GLY A 155 18.76 23.10 7.09
CA GLY A 155 17.52 23.86 7.01
C GLY A 155 16.48 23.14 6.15
N ASP A 156 16.01 23.82 5.11
CA ASP A 156 15.06 23.26 4.12
C ASP A 156 15.76 22.65 2.89
N GLU A 157 17.09 22.79 2.78
CA GLU A 157 17.85 22.21 1.69
C GLU A 157 18.13 20.73 1.94
N LEU A 158 17.81 19.91 0.95
CA LEU A 158 18.12 18.50 0.84
C LEU A 158 19.36 18.31 -0.04
N SER A 159 20.28 17.47 0.40
CA SER A 159 21.44 17.01 -0.35
C SER A 159 21.63 15.50 -0.14
N SER A 160 22.49 14.86 -0.93
CA SER A 160 22.86 13.46 -0.71
C SER A 160 24.36 13.26 -0.79
N GLY A 161 24.90 12.43 0.11
CA GLY A 161 26.28 11.96 0.04
C GLY A 161 26.51 10.84 -0.99
N ASN A 162 25.45 10.26 -1.55
CA ASN A 162 25.53 9.13 -2.46
C ASN A 162 24.91 9.47 -3.83
N PRO A 163 25.73 9.66 -4.89
CA PRO A 163 25.21 10.00 -6.22
C PRO A 163 24.47 8.83 -6.90
N ALA A 164 24.48 7.63 -6.30
CA ALA A 164 23.69 6.49 -6.75
C ALA A 164 22.25 6.52 -6.23
N LEU A 165 21.93 7.39 -5.28
CA LEU A 165 20.58 7.54 -4.75
C LEU A 165 19.66 8.05 -5.85
N ARG A 166 18.62 7.25 -6.13
CA ARG A 166 17.51 7.65 -7.00
C ARG A 166 16.22 7.26 -6.32
N LEU A 167 15.39 8.25 -6.06
CA LEU A 167 14.11 8.10 -5.39
C LEU A 167 13.08 7.45 -6.31
N ASP A 168 12.44 6.41 -5.81
CA ASP A 168 11.22 5.79 -6.30
C ASP A 168 10.29 5.47 -5.12
N PHE A 169 9.09 6.06 -5.14
CA PHE A 169 8.09 5.91 -4.08
C PHE A 169 7.03 4.83 -4.36
N GLY A 170 7.27 3.93 -5.30
CA GLY A 170 6.31 2.89 -5.69
C GLY A 170 5.82 1.99 -4.54
N ALA A 171 6.62 1.82 -3.49
CA ALA A 171 6.34 0.97 -2.32
C ALA A 171 5.78 1.72 -1.09
N VAL A 172 5.43 3.00 -1.23
CA VAL A 172 4.86 3.82 -0.12
C VAL A 172 3.89 4.90 -0.59
N GLY A 173 3.99 5.31 -1.86
CA GLY A 173 3.20 6.41 -2.41
C GLY A 173 1.71 6.13 -2.42
N LYS A 174 1.29 4.89 -2.67
CA LYS A 174 -0.13 4.50 -2.57
C LYS A 174 -0.62 4.65 -1.13
N GLY A 175 0.11 4.07 -0.17
CA GLY A 175 -0.19 4.17 1.25
C GLY A 175 -0.33 5.61 1.71
N TYR A 176 0.65 6.45 1.42
CA TYR A 176 0.60 7.85 1.84
C TYR A 176 -0.49 8.65 1.12
N GLY A 177 -0.74 8.38 -0.17
CA GLY A 177 -1.84 8.99 -0.90
C GLY A 177 -3.22 8.62 -0.33
N VAL A 178 -3.40 7.37 0.08
CA VAL A 178 -4.60 6.89 0.78
C VAL A 178 -4.77 7.56 2.15
N ASP A 179 -3.69 7.73 2.92
CA ASP A 179 -3.73 8.48 4.17
C ASP A 179 -4.20 9.93 3.94
N LEU A 180 -3.60 10.63 2.97
CA LEU A 180 -3.99 12.01 2.65
C LEU A 180 -5.44 12.12 2.18
N ALA A 181 -5.94 11.14 1.44
CA ALA A 181 -7.33 11.09 1.00
C ALA A 181 -8.29 10.92 2.18
N ILE A 182 -7.98 10.03 3.13
CA ILE A 182 -8.78 9.84 4.34
C ILE A 182 -8.79 11.10 5.20
N GLU A 183 -7.63 11.75 5.39
CA GLU A 183 -7.58 13.02 6.13
C GLU A 183 -8.35 14.14 5.43
N ARG A 184 -8.33 14.17 4.09
CA ARG A 184 -9.16 15.11 3.32
C ARG A 184 -10.66 14.87 3.55
N LEU A 185 -11.10 13.61 3.52
CA LEU A 185 -12.50 13.25 3.78
C LEU A 185 -12.92 13.63 5.20
N ARG A 186 -12.07 13.37 6.20
CA ARG A 186 -12.29 13.80 7.60
C ARG A 186 -12.45 15.31 7.72
N GLY A 187 -11.61 16.08 7.03
CA GLY A 187 -11.70 17.54 6.99
C GLY A 187 -13.00 18.07 6.39
N LEU A 188 -13.70 17.25 5.61
CA LEU A 188 -15.03 17.54 5.05
C LEU A 188 -16.18 17.02 5.94
N GLY A 189 -15.89 16.48 7.13
CA GLY A 189 -16.88 15.91 8.04
C GLY A 189 -17.37 14.51 7.65
N ILE A 190 -16.67 13.82 6.74
CA ILE A 190 -17.03 12.45 6.35
C ILE A 190 -16.44 11.47 7.36
N GLU A 191 -17.31 10.80 8.11
CA GLU A 191 -16.92 9.86 9.18
C GLU A 191 -16.86 8.39 8.73
N HIS A 192 -17.46 8.07 7.58
CA HIS A 192 -17.59 6.71 7.08
C HIS A 192 -17.18 6.65 5.61
N ALA A 193 -16.00 6.12 5.35
CA ALA A 193 -15.46 6.02 4.01
C ALA A 193 -14.46 4.88 3.88
N MET A 194 -14.23 4.47 2.64
CA MET A 194 -13.15 3.56 2.27
C MET A 194 -12.50 4.08 1.00
N VAL A 195 -11.17 4.13 1.00
CA VAL A 195 -10.35 4.43 -0.18
C VAL A 195 -9.54 3.17 -0.47
N ASN A 196 -9.75 2.57 -1.64
CA ASN A 196 -9.11 1.33 -2.07
C ASN A 196 -8.38 1.56 -3.40
N ALA A 197 -7.05 1.50 -3.38
CA ALA A 197 -6.16 1.64 -4.52
C ALA A 197 -5.64 0.26 -4.95
N GLY A 198 -6.41 -0.45 -5.78
CA GLY A 198 -5.97 -1.73 -6.35
C GLY A 198 -5.83 -2.88 -5.35
N GLY A 199 -6.63 -2.91 -4.28
CA GLY A 199 -6.58 -3.91 -3.22
C GLY A 199 -5.96 -3.39 -1.92
N ASP A 200 -5.12 -2.36 -2.02
CA ASP A 200 -4.54 -1.65 -0.89
C ASP A 200 -5.50 -0.55 -0.42
N LEU A 201 -5.87 -0.54 0.85
CA LEU A 201 -6.95 0.33 1.30
C LEU A 201 -6.79 0.87 2.71
N ARG A 202 -7.52 1.95 2.99
CA ARG A 202 -7.84 2.42 4.34
C ARG A 202 -9.33 2.68 4.44
N ALA A 203 -9.91 2.28 5.56
CA ALA A 203 -11.31 2.51 5.86
C ALA A 203 -11.43 3.29 7.18
N ILE A 204 -12.43 4.17 7.25
CA ILE A 204 -12.87 4.87 8.45
C ILE A 204 -14.32 4.52 8.74
N GLY A 205 -14.66 4.43 10.02
CA GLY A 205 -16.03 4.20 10.47
C GLY A 205 -16.56 2.83 10.07
N ASN A 206 -17.76 2.78 9.50
CA ASN A 206 -18.45 1.53 9.14
C ASN A 206 -19.32 1.69 7.88
N ARG A 207 -19.76 0.57 7.31
CA ARG A 207 -20.65 0.51 6.15
C ARG A 207 -22.12 0.43 6.58
N SER A 208 -22.66 1.56 7.03
CA SER A 208 -24.07 1.68 7.49
C SER A 208 -24.41 0.73 8.64
N GLY A 209 -23.68 0.84 9.74
CA GLY A 209 -23.84 0.02 10.95
C GLY A 209 -23.19 -1.36 10.88
N ARG A 210 -22.47 -1.69 9.79
CA ARG A 210 -21.77 -2.97 9.62
C ARG A 210 -20.27 -2.77 9.35
N PRO A 211 -19.38 -3.67 9.79
CA PRO A 211 -17.97 -3.64 9.41
C PRO A 211 -17.78 -3.59 7.89
N TRP A 212 -16.70 -2.96 7.46
CA TRP A 212 -16.19 -3.12 6.10
C TRP A 212 -15.66 -4.55 5.95
N ARG A 213 -16.07 -5.25 4.88
CA ARG A 213 -15.62 -6.61 4.59
C ARG A 213 -14.61 -6.56 3.45
N ILE A 214 -13.38 -6.95 3.73
CA ILE A 214 -12.26 -6.91 2.79
C ILE A 214 -11.84 -8.34 2.47
N GLY A 215 -11.72 -8.67 1.19
CA GLY A 215 -11.16 -9.95 0.75
C GLY A 215 -9.64 -9.87 0.67
N ILE A 216 -8.96 -10.90 1.16
CA ILE A 216 -7.53 -11.11 0.90
C ILE A 216 -7.42 -12.07 -0.29
N LYS A 217 -6.71 -11.64 -1.33
CA LYS A 217 -6.50 -12.41 -2.55
C LYS A 217 -5.41 -13.45 -2.32
N HIS A 218 -5.61 -14.65 -2.85
CA HIS A 218 -4.57 -15.66 -2.98
C HIS A 218 -3.81 -15.45 -4.31
N PRO A 219 -2.50 -15.70 -4.38
CA PRO A 219 -1.69 -15.54 -5.60
C PRO A 219 -2.25 -16.23 -6.86
N ASP A 220 -2.96 -17.35 -6.70
CA ASP A 220 -3.63 -18.07 -7.80
C ASP A 220 -4.88 -17.37 -8.36
N GLY A 221 -5.27 -16.22 -7.80
CA GLY A 221 -6.44 -15.44 -8.18
C GLY A 221 -7.71 -15.76 -7.37
N SER A 222 -7.70 -16.79 -6.53
CA SER A 222 -8.79 -17.09 -5.61
C SER A 222 -8.79 -16.16 -4.40
N VAL A 223 -9.80 -16.28 -3.52
CA VAL A 223 -9.87 -15.53 -2.26
C VAL A 223 -9.30 -16.40 -1.14
N LEU A 224 -8.20 -15.96 -0.52
CA LEU A 224 -7.58 -16.63 0.62
C LEU A 224 -8.49 -16.56 1.85
N GLY A 225 -9.04 -15.37 2.13
CA GLY A 225 -9.86 -15.13 3.30
C GLY A 225 -10.54 -13.77 3.26
N ALA A 226 -11.20 -13.43 4.36
CA ALA A 226 -11.82 -12.12 4.54
C ALA A 226 -11.53 -11.53 5.92
N LEU A 227 -11.38 -10.21 5.95
CA LEU A 227 -11.23 -9.39 7.15
C LEU A 227 -12.49 -8.54 7.34
N GLU A 228 -12.84 -8.34 8.60
CA GLU A 228 -13.81 -7.33 9.02
C GLU A 228 -13.05 -6.17 9.67
N ILE A 229 -13.33 -4.97 9.18
CA ILE A 229 -12.66 -3.73 9.56
C ILE A 229 -13.71 -2.75 10.06
N SER A 230 -13.52 -2.24 11.26
CA SER A 230 -14.42 -1.22 11.84
C SER A 230 -13.58 -0.18 12.57
N GLY A 231 -13.81 1.09 12.26
CA GLY A 231 -12.98 2.18 12.74
C GLY A 231 -11.96 2.59 11.69
N ASP A 232 -10.75 2.93 12.13
CA ASP A 232 -9.70 3.54 11.29
C ASP A 232 -8.52 2.57 11.12
N GLU A 233 -8.53 1.84 10.01
CA GLU A 233 -7.52 0.82 9.73
C GLU A 233 -7.22 0.73 8.23
N SER A 234 -5.98 0.37 7.94
CA SER A 234 -5.43 0.16 6.61
C SER A 234 -5.09 -1.30 6.41
N VAL A 235 -5.28 -1.82 5.20
CA VAL A 235 -4.88 -3.16 4.78
C VAL A 235 -4.13 -3.05 3.48
N PHE A 236 -2.86 -3.44 3.51
CA PHE A 236 -1.95 -3.35 2.37
C PHE A 236 -1.36 -4.72 2.09
N THR A 237 -1.25 -5.08 0.81
CA THR A 237 -0.73 -6.37 0.37
C THR A 237 0.34 -6.21 -0.69
N SER A 238 1.54 -6.70 -0.40
CA SER A 238 2.61 -6.87 -1.39
C SER A 238 2.62 -8.32 -1.89
N GLY A 239 2.65 -8.51 -3.21
CA GLY A 239 2.61 -9.85 -3.81
C GLY A 239 3.40 -9.93 -5.12
N ASN A 240 3.88 -11.13 -5.45
CA ASN A 240 4.66 -11.37 -6.67
C ASN A 240 3.80 -11.44 -7.96
N TYR A 241 2.47 -11.45 -7.84
CA TYR A 241 1.54 -11.68 -8.95
C TYR A 241 1.04 -10.43 -9.67
N GLU A 242 1.35 -9.23 -9.17
CA GLU A 242 0.83 -7.97 -9.73
C GLU A 242 1.56 -7.57 -11.02
N ARG A 243 2.88 -7.38 -10.94
CA ARG A 243 3.75 -7.01 -12.07
C ARG A 243 4.88 -8.02 -12.16
N GLN A 244 4.75 -8.95 -13.10
CA GLN A 244 5.64 -10.10 -13.24
C GLN A 244 5.77 -10.59 -14.68
N TYR A 245 6.82 -11.38 -14.94
CA TYR A 245 6.97 -12.18 -16.15
C TYR A 245 7.71 -13.49 -15.81
N ARG A 246 7.58 -14.49 -16.70
CA ARG A 246 8.30 -15.76 -16.58
C ARG A 246 9.36 -15.85 -17.66
N CYS A 247 10.58 -16.22 -17.27
CA CYS A 247 11.63 -16.54 -18.21
C CYS A 247 12.32 -17.86 -17.83
N ASN A 248 12.42 -18.78 -18.79
CA ASN A 248 13.04 -20.10 -18.60
C ASN A 248 12.50 -20.86 -17.36
N GLY A 249 11.19 -20.75 -17.11
CA GLY A 249 10.52 -21.37 -15.96
C GLY A 249 10.65 -20.58 -14.64
N GLN A 250 11.53 -19.58 -14.56
CA GLN A 250 11.70 -18.73 -13.39
C GLN A 250 10.76 -17.53 -13.41
N LEU A 251 10.24 -17.15 -12.23
CA LEU A 251 9.42 -15.97 -12.03
C LEU A 251 10.28 -14.73 -11.70
N TYR A 252 9.98 -13.62 -12.35
CA TYR A 252 10.54 -12.30 -12.05
C TYR A 252 9.41 -11.33 -11.79
N HIS A 253 9.48 -10.56 -10.71
CA HIS A 253 8.45 -9.59 -10.32
C HIS A 253 9.07 -8.27 -9.81
N HIS A 254 8.24 -7.25 -9.73
CA HIS A 254 8.62 -5.87 -9.43
C HIS A 254 9.16 -5.57 -8.01
N ILE A 255 9.20 -6.56 -7.12
CA ILE A 255 9.64 -6.33 -5.72
C ILE A 255 11.10 -6.77 -5.64
N ILE A 256 12.01 -5.81 -5.73
CA ILE A 256 13.46 -6.04 -5.78
C ILE A 256 14.04 -6.03 -4.38
N ASP A 257 14.83 -7.05 -4.05
CA ASP A 257 15.61 -7.09 -2.82
C ASP A 257 16.85 -6.18 -2.98
N PRO A 258 16.95 -5.09 -2.21
CA PRO A 258 18.05 -4.12 -2.36
C PRO A 258 19.42 -4.70 -2.01
N ARG A 259 19.48 -5.82 -1.28
CA ARG A 259 20.74 -6.49 -0.91
C ARG A 259 21.34 -7.28 -2.07
N THR A 260 20.48 -7.82 -2.94
CA THR A 260 20.91 -8.69 -4.04
C THR A 260 20.76 -8.02 -5.40
N GLY A 261 19.85 -7.04 -5.50
CA GLY A 261 19.45 -6.38 -6.73
C GLY A 261 18.55 -7.23 -7.64
N TYR A 262 18.05 -8.39 -7.16
CA TYR A 262 17.12 -9.27 -7.88
C TYR A 262 15.72 -9.20 -7.28
N PRO A 263 14.66 -9.64 -8.00
CA PRO A 263 13.38 -9.90 -7.40
C PRO A 263 13.52 -10.81 -6.16
N ALA A 264 12.87 -10.41 -5.07
CA ALA A 264 12.86 -11.18 -3.82
C ALA A 264 12.28 -12.59 -4.03
N ARG A 265 12.61 -13.53 -3.15
CA ARG A 265 12.18 -14.94 -3.26
C ARG A 265 11.70 -15.46 -1.91
N GLY A 266 11.00 -16.59 -1.91
CA GLY A 266 10.50 -17.22 -0.68
C GLY A 266 9.15 -16.70 -0.20
N THR A 267 8.60 -15.65 -0.82
CA THR A 267 7.31 -15.07 -0.43
C THR A 267 6.41 -14.90 -1.64
N ASP A 268 5.15 -15.30 -1.51
CA ASP A 268 4.13 -15.09 -2.52
C ASP A 268 3.26 -13.86 -2.24
N SER A 269 2.90 -13.64 -0.97
CA SER A 269 2.16 -12.45 -0.54
C SER A 269 2.36 -12.11 0.93
N VAL A 270 2.35 -10.82 1.26
CA VAL A 270 2.26 -10.34 2.64
C VAL A 270 1.16 -9.31 2.75
N THR A 271 0.20 -9.54 3.66
CA THR A 271 -0.83 -8.57 4.04
C THR A 271 -0.55 -8.03 5.43
N VAL A 272 -0.57 -6.70 5.57
CA VAL A 272 -0.36 -5.97 6.83
C VAL A 272 -1.61 -5.17 7.18
N ILE A 273 -2.02 -5.21 8.45
CA ILE A 273 -3.02 -4.28 9.01
C ILE A 273 -2.32 -3.27 9.90
N HIS A 274 -2.61 -1.98 9.70
CA HIS A 274 -2.07 -0.90 10.52
C HIS A 274 -2.96 0.35 10.46
N LYS A 275 -2.85 1.28 11.40
CA LYS A 275 -3.66 2.53 11.41
C LYS A 275 -3.18 3.60 10.43
N ASN A 276 -1.92 3.51 10.03
CA ASN A 276 -1.28 4.38 9.03
C ASN A 276 -1.04 3.57 7.76
N ALA A 277 -1.62 4.01 6.64
CA ALA A 277 -1.54 3.29 5.36
C ALA A 277 -0.12 3.31 4.77
N ALA A 278 0.61 4.41 4.88
CA ALA A 278 2.00 4.48 4.40
C ALA A 278 2.91 3.47 5.13
N THR A 279 2.77 3.34 6.45
CA THR A 279 3.47 2.33 7.25
C THR A 279 3.07 0.92 6.82
N ALA A 280 1.79 0.65 6.57
CA ALA A 280 1.33 -0.66 6.11
C ALA A 280 1.91 -1.03 4.74
N ASP A 281 1.95 -0.09 3.80
CA ASP A 281 2.50 -0.25 2.44
C ASP A 281 4.01 -0.58 2.47
N ALA A 282 4.77 0.23 3.20
CA ALA A 282 6.20 0.03 3.40
C ALA A 282 6.50 -1.29 4.12
N ALA A 283 5.74 -1.61 5.17
CA ALA A 283 5.89 -2.86 5.91
C ALA A 283 5.56 -4.09 5.06
N ALA A 284 4.47 -4.08 4.30
CA ALA A 284 4.13 -5.20 3.42
C ALA A 284 5.28 -5.49 2.45
N THR A 285 5.91 -4.45 1.90
CA THR A 285 7.07 -4.59 1.01
C THR A 285 8.31 -5.11 1.75
N ALA A 286 8.65 -4.52 2.89
CA ALA A 286 9.81 -4.93 3.68
C ALA A 286 9.71 -6.39 4.15
N LEU A 287 8.56 -6.79 4.66
CA LEU A 287 8.29 -8.15 5.13
C LEU A 287 8.28 -9.17 3.98
N PHE A 288 7.79 -8.76 2.80
CA PHE A 288 7.86 -9.58 1.60
C PHE A 288 9.30 -9.92 1.25
N ILE A 289 10.18 -8.92 1.27
CA ILE A 289 11.62 -9.05 0.97
C ILE A 289 12.36 -9.79 2.09
N ALA A 290 11.95 -9.61 3.35
CA ALA A 290 12.53 -10.30 4.50
C ALA A 290 12.36 -11.82 4.41
N GLY A 291 11.25 -12.27 3.82
CA GLY A 291 10.94 -13.68 3.64
C GLY A 291 10.55 -14.41 4.93
N PRO A 292 10.19 -15.70 4.83
CA PRO A 292 9.73 -16.51 5.96
C PRO A 292 10.77 -16.61 7.09
N GLU A 293 12.04 -16.39 6.80
CA GLU A 293 13.13 -16.48 7.77
C GLU A 293 13.25 -15.26 8.70
N ARG A 294 13.00 -14.04 8.19
CA ARG A 294 13.25 -12.78 8.92
C ARG A 294 12.03 -11.88 9.11
N TRP A 295 10.88 -12.19 8.52
CA TRP A 295 9.72 -11.28 8.60
C TRP A 295 9.31 -10.93 10.05
N GLN A 296 9.43 -11.85 11.00
CA GLN A 296 9.08 -11.60 12.41
C GLN A 296 9.97 -10.54 13.05
N GLU A 297 11.27 -10.58 12.77
CA GLU A 297 12.27 -9.61 13.26
C GLU A 297 11.98 -8.23 12.66
N ILE A 298 11.75 -8.17 11.35
CA ILE A 298 11.47 -6.91 10.65
C ILE A 298 10.11 -6.33 11.07
N ALA A 299 9.09 -7.17 11.25
CA ALA A 299 7.78 -6.74 11.73
C ALA A 299 7.89 -6.11 13.11
N GLN A 300 8.67 -6.71 14.01
CA GLN A 300 8.93 -6.16 15.34
C GLN A 300 9.62 -4.79 15.26
N ARG A 301 10.70 -4.67 14.48
CA ARG A 301 11.46 -3.41 14.33
C ARG A 301 10.57 -2.29 13.80
N MET A 302 9.67 -2.60 12.87
CA MET A 302 8.70 -1.67 12.29
C MET A 302 7.44 -1.47 13.14
N GLY A 303 7.32 -2.11 14.30
CA GLY A 303 6.14 -2.00 15.19
C GLY A 303 4.86 -2.63 14.63
N ILE A 304 4.97 -3.60 13.73
CA ILE A 304 3.86 -4.26 13.05
C ILE A 304 3.44 -5.51 13.81
N SER A 305 2.15 -5.57 14.18
CA SER A 305 1.59 -6.67 14.98
C SER A 305 0.55 -7.52 14.26
N GLU A 306 0.07 -7.10 13.08
CA GLU A 306 -0.97 -7.78 12.32
C GLU A 306 -0.46 -8.10 10.91
N VAL A 307 0.03 -9.32 10.73
CA VAL A 307 0.63 -9.79 9.47
C VAL A 307 0.07 -11.14 9.07
N ALA A 308 -0.22 -11.30 7.78
CA ALA A 308 -0.40 -12.59 7.12
C ALA A 308 0.65 -12.71 6.01
N LEU A 309 1.56 -13.69 6.10
CA LEU A 309 2.57 -13.97 5.09
C LEU A 309 2.35 -15.36 4.50
N LEU A 310 2.20 -15.44 3.19
CA LEU A 310 2.16 -16.70 2.44
C LEU A 310 3.49 -16.89 1.73
N ASP A 311 4.21 -17.97 2.05
CA ASP A 311 5.46 -18.33 1.38
C ASP A 311 5.21 -19.07 0.06
N ASP A 312 6.27 -19.20 -0.75
CA ASP A 312 6.22 -19.89 -2.04
C ASP A 312 6.07 -21.43 -1.94
N GLN A 313 6.01 -21.96 -0.71
CA GLN A 313 5.73 -23.37 -0.39
C GLN A 313 4.27 -23.57 0.07
N GLY A 314 3.43 -22.53 -0.02
CA GLY A 314 2.02 -22.58 0.39
C GLY A 314 1.81 -22.63 1.90
N HIS A 315 2.79 -22.16 2.69
CA HIS A 315 2.68 -22.00 4.13
C HIS A 315 2.26 -20.56 4.46
N LEU A 316 1.13 -20.44 5.17
CA LEU A 316 0.60 -19.20 5.71
C LEU A 316 1.05 -19.01 7.16
N TYR A 317 1.82 -17.94 7.41
CA TYR A 317 2.21 -17.47 8.72
C TYR A 317 1.31 -16.31 9.13
N LEU A 318 0.71 -16.38 10.31
CA LEU A 318 -0.11 -15.31 10.87
C LEU A 318 0.48 -14.84 12.19
N THR A 319 0.42 -13.55 12.47
CA THR A 319 0.55 -13.10 13.86
C THR A 319 -0.70 -13.49 14.66
N PRO A 320 -0.61 -13.65 15.99
CA PRO A 320 -1.78 -13.98 16.82
C PRO A 320 -2.94 -12.99 16.66
N GLN A 321 -2.64 -11.71 16.45
CA GLN A 321 -3.64 -10.66 16.23
C GLN A 321 -4.35 -10.85 14.88
N MET A 322 -3.59 -11.16 13.83
CA MET A 322 -4.14 -11.43 12.49
C MET A 322 -4.99 -12.70 12.49
N GLU A 323 -4.56 -13.78 13.16
CA GLU A 323 -5.30 -15.04 13.22
C GLU A 323 -6.71 -14.89 13.79
N ARG A 324 -6.88 -14.06 14.83
CA ARG A 324 -8.20 -13.77 15.41
C ARG A 324 -9.16 -13.05 14.46
N ARG A 325 -8.63 -12.40 13.43
CA ARG A 325 -9.39 -11.54 12.51
C ARG A 325 -9.62 -12.17 11.15
N LEU A 326 -8.64 -12.91 10.65
CA LEU A 326 -8.66 -13.49 9.31
C LEU A 326 -9.57 -14.71 9.26
N LYS A 327 -10.73 -14.55 8.62
CA LYS A 327 -11.63 -15.67 8.30
C LYS A 327 -11.14 -16.33 7.02
N LEU A 328 -10.35 -17.41 7.15
CA LEU A 328 -9.90 -18.19 6.00
C LEU A 328 -11.07 -18.85 5.28
N LEU A 329 -11.07 -18.74 3.94
CA LEU A 329 -12.09 -19.34 3.08
C LEU A 329 -11.55 -20.57 2.33
N ASN A 330 -10.23 -20.69 2.19
CA ASN A 330 -9.56 -21.84 1.57
C ASN A 330 -8.73 -22.59 2.62
N THR A 331 -9.08 -23.85 2.90
CA THR A 331 -8.46 -24.68 3.96
C THR A 331 -7.20 -25.44 3.52
N LYS A 332 -6.74 -25.25 2.28
CA LYS A 332 -5.59 -25.99 1.71
C LYS A 332 -4.21 -25.35 1.96
N VAL A 333 -4.10 -24.41 2.88
CA VAL A 333 -2.81 -23.81 3.26
C VAL A 333 -2.29 -24.45 4.55
N ARG A 334 -0.97 -24.69 4.62
CA ARG A 334 -0.32 -25.02 5.90
C ARG A 334 -0.29 -23.75 6.74
N LEU A 335 -0.67 -23.81 8.01
CA LEU A 335 -0.83 -22.64 8.86
C LEU A 335 0.10 -22.69 10.07
N SER A 336 0.82 -21.58 10.32
CA SER A 336 1.49 -21.35 11.60
C SER A 336 1.08 -20.00 12.18
N VAL A 337 0.77 -19.97 13.47
CA VAL A 337 0.58 -18.72 14.21
C VAL A 337 1.87 -18.42 14.96
N VAL A 338 2.50 -17.29 14.65
CA VAL A 338 3.82 -16.94 15.19
C VAL A 338 3.86 -15.47 15.58
N SER A 339 4.23 -15.18 16.83
CA SER A 339 4.43 -13.82 17.31
C SER A 339 5.69 -13.21 16.71
N PRO A 340 5.74 -11.90 16.40
CA PRO A 340 7.02 -11.21 16.21
C PRO A 340 7.91 -11.52 17.42
N ARG A 341 9.16 -11.99 17.22
CA ARG A 341 10.02 -12.43 18.32
C ARG A 341 10.17 -11.26 19.30
N GLU A 342 9.93 -11.45 20.59
CA GLU A 342 10.32 -10.43 21.57
C GLU A 342 11.85 -10.39 21.60
N GLY A 343 12.43 -9.18 21.54
CA GLY A 343 13.87 -8.99 21.53
C GLY A 343 14.45 -9.50 22.85
N GLY A 344 15.41 -10.42 22.77
CA GLY A 344 16.18 -10.90 23.93
C GLY A 344 17.28 -9.92 24.33
#